data_AF-A0A8X6JYW4-F1
#
_entry.id   AF-A0A8X6JYW4-F1
#
_cell.length_a   1.000
_cell.length_b   1.000
_cell.length_c   1.000
_cell.angle_alpha   90.00
_cell.angle_beta   90.00
_cell.angle_gamma   90.00
#
_symmetry.space_group_name_H-M   'P 1'
#
loop_
_entity.id
_entity.type
_entity.pdbx_description
1 polymer ?
#
loop_
_entity_poly.entity_id
_entity_poly.type
_entity_poly.pdbx_seq_one_letter_code
_entity_poly.pdbx_strand_id
1 'polypeptide(L)'
;MCMKGLQKLANQASEDNFLTYHRRCFGHFAKQRFSVHFKIIQRLLYCEENIQLLQIATCILRGNRQVERIHRTLIPVLTKLSLDDSKKWYKYVDKLQRILNRPICRSTKWTPFKLLIGTKMRNKEDIRIKDLLLEEMAEELQEQGEFLRNDAKKNFETIQSENRKTLYNKRRKDKLNVQEGDLVAIK
;
A
#
# COMPACT_ATOMS: atom_id res chain seq x y z
N MET A 1 -1.63 35.60 -4.11
CA MET A 1 -2.31 36.09 -2.89
C MET A 1 -3.50 35.21 -2.40
N CYS A 2 -3.79 34.06 -3.02
CA CYS A 2 -5.03 33.30 -2.76
C CYS A 2 -4.92 32.23 -1.62
N MET A 3 -3.71 31.74 -1.33
CA MET A 3 -3.52 30.65 -0.34
C MET A 3 -3.78 31.09 1.12
N LYS A 4 -3.50 32.35 1.47
CA LYS A 4 -3.72 32.87 2.84
C LYS A 4 -5.20 33.03 3.20
N GLY A 5 -6.07 33.21 2.20
CA GLY A 5 -7.52 33.35 2.38
C GLY A 5 -8.22 32.02 2.66
N LEU A 6 -7.85 30.97 1.91
CA LEU A 6 -8.34 29.60 2.12
C LEU A 6 -7.95 29.05 3.50
N GLN A 7 -6.73 29.36 3.96
CA GLN A 7 -6.24 28.91 5.26
C GLN A 7 -6.92 29.63 6.43
N LYS A 8 -7.26 30.92 6.29
CA LYS A 8 -8.09 31.65 7.26
C LYS A 8 -9.51 31.09 7.35
N LEU A 9 -10.11 30.73 6.22
CA LEU A 9 -11.45 30.14 6.17
C LEU A 9 -11.49 28.72 6.75
N ALA A 10 -10.45 27.92 6.53
CA ALA A 10 -10.29 26.60 7.14
C ALA A 10 -10.07 26.69 8.66
N ASN A 11 -9.32 27.70 9.13
CA ASN A 11 -9.09 27.92 10.57
C ASN A 11 -10.34 28.46 11.28
N GLN A 12 -11.16 29.29 10.62
CA GLN A 12 -12.42 29.78 11.19
C GLN A 12 -13.47 28.65 11.35
N ALA A 13 -13.43 27.64 10.49
CA ALA A 13 -14.29 26.45 10.59
C ALA A 13 -13.86 25.47 11.70
N SER A 14 -12.64 25.62 12.24
CA SER A 14 -12.12 24.81 13.34
C SER A 14 -12.62 25.27 14.72
N GLU A 15 -13.10 26.50 14.85
CA GLU A 15 -13.53 27.08 16.15
C GLU A 15 -15.02 26.83 16.44
N ASP A 16 -15.82 26.60 15.40
CA ASP A 16 -17.23 26.23 15.56
C ASP A 16 -17.34 24.73 15.86
N ASN A 17 -17.39 24.41 17.16
CA ASN A 17 -17.67 23.09 17.72
C ASN A 17 -18.58 22.25 16.80
N PHE A 18 -18.02 21.14 16.28
CA PHE A 18 -18.66 20.19 15.37
C PHE A 18 -20.01 19.63 15.93
N LEU A 19 -20.18 19.67 17.25
CA LEU A 19 -21.40 19.29 17.97
C LEU A 19 -22.51 20.37 17.99
N THR A 20 -22.16 21.66 17.87
CA THR A 20 -23.14 22.76 17.86
C THR A 20 -23.84 22.92 16.52
N TYR A 21 -23.22 22.47 15.41
CA TYR A 21 -23.82 22.59 14.08
C TYR A 21 -25.11 21.77 13.94
N HIS A 22 -25.19 20.63 14.62
CA HIS A 22 -26.33 19.74 14.48
C HIS A 22 -27.54 20.10 15.36
N ARG A 23 -27.34 20.86 16.45
CA ARG A 23 -28.43 21.35 17.32
C ARG A 23 -28.99 22.71 16.90
N ARG A 24 -28.27 23.50 16.11
CA ARG A 24 -28.68 24.87 15.70
C ARG A 24 -29.45 24.94 14.38
N CYS A 25 -29.97 23.81 13.89
CA CYS A 25 -30.80 23.75 12.68
C CYS A 25 -32.27 24.19 12.90
N PHE A 26 -32.65 24.63 14.10
CA PHE A 26 -33.89 25.35 14.36
C PHE A 26 -33.58 26.79 14.73
N GLY A 27 -33.45 27.68 13.73
CA GLY A 27 -33.32 29.12 14.00
C GLY A 27 -32.54 29.89 12.94
N HIS A 28 -33.22 30.21 11.84
CA HIS A 28 -33.10 31.39 10.95
C HIS A 28 -31.75 31.96 10.46
N PHE A 29 -30.56 31.55 10.93
CA PHE A 29 -29.29 32.25 10.64
C PHE A 29 -28.34 31.58 9.64
N ALA A 30 -28.65 30.38 9.14
CA ALA A 30 -27.76 29.62 8.24
C ALA A 30 -27.97 29.86 6.72
N LYS A 31 -28.90 30.74 6.33
CA LYS A 31 -29.30 30.88 4.90
C LYS A 31 -28.34 31.70 4.02
N GLN A 32 -27.53 32.60 4.57
CA GLN A 32 -26.73 33.52 3.73
C GLN A 32 -25.28 33.06 3.50
N ARG A 33 -24.61 32.44 4.49
CA ARG A 33 -23.15 32.25 4.44
C ARG A 33 -22.69 31.09 3.55
N PHE A 34 -23.45 30.00 3.46
CA PHE A 34 -23.10 28.85 2.60
C PHE A 34 -23.32 29.10 1.10
N SER A 35 -24.32 29.91 0.73
CA SER A 35 -24.65 30.15 -0.68
C SER A 35 -23.54 30.93 -1.41
N VAL A 36 -22.89 31.87 -0.73
CA VAL A 36 -21.85 32.73 -1.34
C VAL A 36 -20.60 31.91 -1.65
N HIS A 37 -20.19 31.01 -0.74
CA HIS A 37 -18.98 30.22 -0.90
C HIS A 37 -19.08 29.24 -2.09
N PHE A 38 -20.23 28.55 -2.23
CA PHE A 38 -20.47 27.65 -3.37
C PHE A 38 -20.58 28.39 -4.71
N LYS A 39 -21.12 29.61 -4.73
CA LYS A 39 -21.18 30.44 -5.96
C LYS A 39 -19.79 30.90 -6.41
N ILE A 40 -18.90 31.24 -5.47
CA ILE A 40 -17.51 31.61 -5.78
C ILE A 40 -16.76 30.40 -6.34
N ILE A 41 -16.88 29.24 -5.67
CA ILE A 41 -16.25 27.99 -6.10
C ILE A 41 -16.77 27.55 -7.48
N GLN A 42 -18.09 27.67 -7.73
CA GLN A 42 -18.68 27.38 -9.04
C GLN A 42 -18.02 28.18 -10.16
N ARG A 43 -17.80 29.47 -9.92
CA ARG A 43 -17.23 30.37 -10.91
C ARG A 43 -15.77 30.03 -11.21
N LEU A 44 -15.01 29.59 -10.21
CA LEU A 44 -13.61 29.18 -10.39
C LEU A 44 -13.50 27.82 -11.10
N LEU A 45 -14.26 26.80 -10.66
CA LEU A 45 -14.20 25.44 -11.24
C LEU A 45 -14.66 25.38 -12.70
N TYR A 46 -15.68 26.18 -13.06
CA TYR A 46 -16.16 26.23 -14.44
C TYR A 46 -15.16 26.91 -15.38
N CYS A 47 -14.49 27.96 -14.91
CA CYS A 47 -13.55 28.74 -15.73
C CYS A 47 -12.19 28.06 -15.91
N GLU A 48 -11.72 27.27 -14.94
CA GLU A 48 -10.36 26.70 -14.97
C GLU A 48 -10.33 25.20 -15.33
N GLU A 49 -11.30 24.41 -14.87
CA GLU A 49 -11.22 22.94 -14.90
C GLU A 49 -12.33 22.28 -15.75
N ASN A 50 -13.21 23.08 -16.38
CA ASN A 50 -14.38 22.61 -17.14
C ASN A 50 -15.29 21.65 -16.34
N ILE A 51 -15.43 21.89 -15.03
CA ILE A 51 -16.27 21.09 -14.14
C ILE A 51 -17.63 21.77 -13.97
N GLN A 52 -18.71 21.05 -14.31
CA GLN A 52 -20.07 21.54 -14.11
C GLN A 52 -20.53 21.33 -12.66
N LEU A 53 -20.81 22.42 -11.95
CA LEU A 53 -21.44 22.34 -10.63
C LEU A 53 -22.96 22.27 -10.75
N LEU A 54 -23.55 21.15 -10.30
CA LEU A 54 -24.98 20.98 -10.19
C LEU A 54 -25.45 21.35 -8.77
N GLN A 55 -26.24 22.42 -8.65
CA GLN A 55 -26.82 22.83 -7.38
C GLN A 55 -28.15 22.12 -7.15
N ILE A 56 -28.38 21.67 -5.92
CA ILE A 56 -29.67 21.15 -5.47
C ILE A 56 -30.48 22.26 -4.81
N ALA A 57 -31.80 22.13 -4.82
CA ALA A 57 -32.66 23.03 -4.06
C ALA A 57 -32.33 22.97 -2.55
N THR A 58 -32.34 24.14 -1.92
CA THR A 58 -32.07 24.29 -0.48
C THR A 58 -33.02 23.45 0.36
N CYS A 59 -32.50 22.90 1.45
CA CYS A 59 -33.24 22.03 2.40
C CYS A 59 -33.64 20.65 1.85
N ILE A 60 -33.16 20.24 0.67
CA ILE A 60 -33.38 18.89 0.14
C ILE A 60 -32.21 17.97 0.52
N LEU A 61 -32.30 17.32 1.68
CA LEU A 61 -31.29 16.35 2.17
C LEU A 61 -31.12 15.14 1.24
N ARG A 62 -32.14 14.83 0.41
CA ARG A 62 -32.06 13.72 -0.55
C ARG A 62 -31.05 13.96 -1.66
N GLY A 63 -30.83 15.21 -2.07
CA GLY A 63 -29.89 15.56 -3.14
C GLY A 63 -28.44 15.20 -2.80
N ASN A 64 -28.07 15.30 -1.53
CA ASN A 64 -26.72 14.97 -1.03
C ASN A 64 -26.70 13.70 -0.17
N ARG A 65 -27.69 12.82 -0.34
CA ARG A 65 -27.89 11.63 0.51
C ARG A 65 -26.66 10.73 0.59
N GLN A 66 -25.87 10.64 -0.48
CA GLN A 66 -24.67 9.80 -0.49
C GLN A 66 -23.63 10.30 0.52
N VAL A 67 -23.34 11.59 0.50
CA VAL A 67 -22.42 12.25 1.45
C VAL A 67 -22.97 12.17 2.88
N GLU A 68 -24.26 12.48 3.04
CA GLU A 68 -24.95 12.41 4.34
C GLU A 68 -24.84 11.02 5.00
N ARG A 69 -24.99 9.94 4.22
CA ARG A 69 -24.85 8.57 4.72
C ARG A 69 -23.44 8.27 5.22
N ILE A 70 -22.42 8.74 4.51
CA ILE A 70 -21.02 8.58 4.93
C ILE A 70 -20.78 9.39 6.21
N HIS A 71 -21.29 10.62 6.28
CA HIS A 71 -21.16 11.49 7.45
C HIS A 71 -21.77 10.88 8.73
N ARG A 72 -22.90 10.17 8.63
CA ARG A 72 -23.50 9.45 9.77
C ARG A 72 -22.57 8.42 10.42
N THR A 73 -21.66 7.83 9.64
CA THR A 73 -20.67 6.86 10.15
C THR A 73 -19.35 7.54 10.50
N LEU A 74 -18.92 8.50 9.68
CA LEU A 74 -17.64 9.19 9.85
C LEU A 74 -17.60 10.03 11.13
N ILE A 75 -18.65 10.81 11.39
CA ILE A 75 -18.69 11.76 12.51
C ILE A 75 -18.59 11.04 13.86
N PRO A 76 -19.41 10.01 14.17
CA PRO A 76 -19.30 9.30 15.45
C PRO A 76 -17.98 8.57 15.65
N VAL A 77 -17.34 8.11 14.56
CA VAL A 77 -16.04 7.45 14.65
C VAL A 77 -14.94 8.46 14.93
N LEU A 78 -14.96 9.61 14.26
CA LEU A 78 -14.04 10.72 14.55
C LEU A 78 -14.17 11.21 15.98
N THR A 79 -15.40 11.39 16.49
CA THR A 79 -15.61 11.85 17.86
C THR A 79 -15.11 10.84 18.88
N LYS A 80 -15.27 9.53 18.63
CA LYS A 80 -14.71 8.46 19.49
C LYS A 80 -13.18 8.39 19.46
N LEU A 81 -12.55 8.63 18.32
CA LEU A 81 -11.10 8.63 18.19
C LEU A 81 -10.44 9.90 18.76
N SER A 82 -11.21 10.97 18.93
CA SER A 82 -10.75 12.27 19.44
C SER A 82 -11.28 12.59 20.85
N LEU A 83 -11.64 11.56 21.62
CA LEU A 83 -12.10 11.72 23.02
C LEU A 83 -11.06 12.43 23.88
N ASP A 84 -9.78 12.08 23.72
CA ASP A 84 -8.69 12.64 24.51
C ASP A 84 -8.37 14.09 24.13
N ASP A 85 -8.44 14.41 22.84
CA ASP A 85 -8.10 15.73 22.28
C ASP A 85 -8.97 16.06 21.07
N SER A 86 -10.09 16.75 21.32
CA SER A 86 -11.06 17.11 20.27
C SER A 86 -10.45 17.93 19.14
N LYS A 87 -9.42 18.74 19.41
CA LYS A 87 -8.74 19.58 18.40
C LYS A 87 -7.87 18.80 17.41
N LYS A 88 -7.53 17.54 17.72
CA LYS A 88 -6.58 16.72 16.91
C LYS A 88 -7.28 15.73 15.97
N TRP A 89 -8.59 15.88 15.74
CA TRP A 89 -9.39 14.98 14.89
C TRP A 89 -8.83 14.80 13.47
N TYR A 90 -8.21 15.83 12.90
CA TYR A 90 -7.64 15.82 11.55
C TYR A 90 -6.56 14.75 11.35
N LYS A 91 -5.86 14.34 12.41
CA LYS A 91 -4.83 13.28 12.36
C LYS A 91 -5.40 11.91 12.02
N TYR A 92 -6.70 11.71 12.23
CA TYR A 92 -7.38 10.43 12.00
C TYR A 92 -8.06 10.36 10.63
N VAL A 93 -8.19 11.47 9.91
CA VAL A 93 -8.93 11.54 8.63
C VAL A 93 -8.32 10.62 7.59
N ASP A 94 -7.00 10.63 7.40
CA ASP A 94 -6.33 9.78 6.40
C ASP A 94 -6.55 8.29 6.68
N LYS A 95 -6.47 7.90 7.95
CA LYS A 95 -6.71 6.52 8.40
C LYS A 95 -8.16 6.13 8.14
N LEU A 96 -9.11 7.01 8.45
CA LEU A 96 -10.54 6.75 8.24
C LEU A 96 -10.92 6.70 6.77
N GLN A 97 -10.38 7.58 5.93
CA GLN A 97 -10.59 7.54 4.49
C GLN A 97 -10.11 6.20 3.91
N ARG A 98 -8.96 5.70 4.36
CA ARG A 98 -8.45 4.38 3.96
C ARG A 98 -9.40 3.27 4.40
N ILE A 99 -9.84 3.29 5.66
CA ILE A 99 -10.74 2.28 6.21
C ILE A 99 -12.11 2.29 5.50
N LEU A 100 -12.69 3.46 5.23
CA LEU A 100 -14.00 3.56 4.58
C LEU A 100 -13.98 3.10 3.11
N ASN A 101 -12.85 3.28 2.42
CA ASN A 101 -12.71 2.88 1.02
C ASN A 101 -12.25 1.43 0.82
N ARG A 102 -11.95 0.71 1.91
CA ARG A 102 -11.49 -0.68 1.93
C ARG A 102 -12.60 -1.76 1.86
N PRO A 103 -13.69 -1.70 2.63
CA PRO A 103 -14.62 -2.84 2.73
C PRO A 103 -15.31 -3.12 1.40
N ILE A 104 -15.62 -4.40 1.20
CA ILE A 104 -16.41 -4.85 0.05
C ILE A 104 -17.86 -4.47 0.30
N CYS A 105 -18.45 -3.70 -0.61
CA CYS A 105 -19.87 -3.39 -0.57
C CYS A 105 -20.68 -4.63 -0.98
N ARG A 106 -21.68 -5.02 -0.17
CA ARG A 106 -22.49 -6.23 -0.43
C ARG A 106 -23.17 -6.19 -1.81
N SER A 107 -23.63 -5.03 -2.24
CA SER A 107 -24.36 -4.84 -3.50
C SER A 107 -23.45 -4.93 -4.73
N THR A 108 -22.29 -4.27 -4.69
CA THR A 108 -21.37 -4.23 -5.84
C THR A 108 -20.36 -5.37 -5.83
N LYS A 109 -20.19 -6.07 -4.70
CA LYS A 109 -19.15 -7.09 -4.47
C LYS A 109 -17.71 -6.59 -4.63
N TRP A 110 -17.52 -5.28 -4.78
CA TRP A 110 -16.22 -4.63 -4.94
C TRP A 110 -16.03 -3.52 -3.91
N THR A 111 -14.77 -3.14 -3.68
CA THR A 111 -14.42 -2.03 -2.80
C THR A 111 -14.55 -0.70 -3.55
N PRO A 112 -14.98 0.40 -2.91
CA PRO A 112 -15.03 1.71 -3.54
C PRO A 112 -13.70 2.12 -4.18
N PHE A 113 -12.58 1.82 -3.51
CA PHE A 113 -11.25 2.09 -4.06
C PHE A 113 -10.97 1.33 -5.35
N LYS A 114 -11.32 0.04 -5.40
CA LYS A 114 -11.10 -0.77 -6.61
C LYS A 114 -12.00 -0.32 -7.75
N LEU A 115 -13.22 0.14 -7.46
CA LEU A 115 -14.11 0.69 -8.49
C LEU A 115 -13.56 1.98 -9.11
N LEU A 116 -12.89 2.82 -8.31
CA LEU A 116 -12.33 4.09 -8.78
C LEU A 116 -10.98 3.91 -9.50
N ILE A 117 -10.08 3.10 -8.95
CA ILE A 117 -8.68 3.00 -9.40
C ILE A 117 -8.43 1.75 -10.26
N GLY A 118 -9.35 0.77 -10.23
CA GLY A 118 -9.19 -0.53 -10.92
C GLY A 118 -8.30 -1.53 -10.19
N THR A 119 -7.54 -1.11 -9.16
CA THR A 119 -6.60 -1.97 -8.42
C THR A 119 -7.03 -2.19 -6.96
N LYS A 120 -6.58 -3.28 -6.35
CA LYS A 120 -6.81 -3.53 -4.91
C LYS A 120 -5.95 -2.57 -4.08
N MET A 121 -6.53 -1.99 -3.03
CA MET A 121 -5.82 -1.11 -2.10
C MET A 121 -4.70 -1.87 -1.40
N ARG A 122 -3.46 -1.35 -1.43
CA ARG A 122 -2.30 -1.94 -0.75
C ARG A 122 -2.24 -1.46 0.71
N ASN A 123 -2.22 -2.38 1.67
CA ASN A 123 -2.02 -2.07 3.08
C ASN A 123 -0.54 -2.21 3.47
N LYS A 124 -0.11 -1.47 4.50
CA LYS A 124 1.27 -1.58 5.00
C LYS A 124 1.55 -2.97 5.57
N GLU A 125 0.58 -3.56 6.25
CA GLU A 125 0.63 -4.93 6.76
C GLU A 125 0.72 -5.96 5.62
N ASP A 126 -0.12 -5.82 4.58
CA ASP A 126 -0.11 -6.72 3.41
C ASP A 126 1.21 -6.70 2.64
N ILE A 127 1.90 -5.55 2.58
CA ILE A 127 3.21 -5.43 1.93
C ILE A 127 4.26 -6.17 2.74
N ARG A 128 4.34 -5.94 4.06
CA ARG A 128 5.31 -6.60 4.94
C ARG A 128 5.15 -8.13 4.90
N ILE A 129 3.91 -8.62 4.96
CA ILE A 129 3.62 -10.06 4.89
C ILE A 129 4.01 -10.62 3.52
N LYS A 130 3.73 -9.88 2.44
CA LYS A 130 4.10 -10.31 1.09
C LYS A 130 5.62 -10.38 0.92
N ASP A 131 6.36 -9.41 1.45
CA ASP A 131 7.82 -9.39 1.36
C ASP A 131 8.42 -10.56 2.16
N LEU A 132 7.94 -10.81 3.37
CA LEU A 132 8.35 -11.96 4.19
C LEU A 132 8.05 -13.30 3.48
N LEU A 133 6.86 -13.44 2.88
CA LEU A 133 6.53 -14.65 2.11
C LEU A 133 7.44 -14.85 0.89
N LEU A 134 7.85 -13.78 0.23
CA LEU A 134 8.77 -13.86 -0.91
C LEU A 134 10.19 -14.23 -0.48
N GLU A 135 10.63 -13.75 0.68
CA GLU A 135 11.93 -14.08 1.28
C GLU A 135 11.98 -15.56 1.66
N GLU A 136 11.00 -16.06 2.41
CA GLU A 136 10.88 -17.49 2.79
C GLU A 136 10.85 -18.41 1.56
N MET A 137 10.07 -18.05 0.53
CA MET A 137 10.03 -18.83 -0.72
C MET A 137 11.36 -18.81 -1.47
N ALA A 138 12.14 -17.73 -1.37
CA ALA A 138 13.47 -17.65 -1.98
C ALA A 138 14.51 -18.47 -1.21
N GLU A 139 14.44 -18.44 0.13
CA GLU A 139 15.28 -19.26 1.01
C GLU A 139 15.03 -20.75 0.80
N GLU A 140 13.76 -21.19 0.74
CA GLU A 140 13.41 -22.59 0.47
C GLU A 140 13.97 -23.07 -0.88
N LEU A 141 13.86 -22.24 -1.93
CA LEU A 141 14.45 -22.54 -3.25
C LEU A 141 15.97 -22.62 -3.20
N GLN A 142 16.61 -21.77 -2.39
CA GLN A 142 18.06 -21.80 -2.21
C GLN A 142 18.49 -23.07 -1.49
N GLU A 143 17.82 -23.46 -0.40
CA GLU A 143 18.09 -24.69 0.33
C GLU A 143 17.94 -25.94 -0.55
N GLN A 144 16.88 -26.01 -1.34
CA GLN A 144 16.68 -27.09 -2.31
C GLN A 144 17.81 -27.13 -3.35
N GLY A 145 18.26 -25.97 -3.83
CA GLY A 145 19.39 -25.85 -4.74
C GLY A 145 20.71 -26.31 -4.12
N GLU A 146 20.97 -25.92 -2.87
CA GLU A 146 22.16 -26.33 -2.11
C GLU A 146 22.16 -27.83 -1.82
N PHE A 147 20.99 -28.40 -1.49
CA PHE A 147 20.82 -29.83 -1.34
C PHE A 147 21.21 -30.57 -2.63
N LEU A 148 20.66 -30.16 -3.78
CA LEU A 148 20.98 -30.76 -5.08
C LEU A 148 22.47 -30.67 -5.42
N ARG A 149 23.08 -29.50 -5.18
CA ARG A 149 24.53 -29.29 -5.43
C ARG A 149 25.39 -30.17 -4.54
N ASN A 150 25.03 -30.32 -3.26
CA ASN A 150 25.75 -31.16 -2.32
C ASN A 150 25.61 -32.64 -2.66
N ASP A 151 24.42 -33.08 -3.10
CA ASP A 151 24.21 -34.45 -3.55
C ASP A 151 25.02 -34.77 -4.83
N ALA A 152 24.96 -33.88 -5.82
CA ALA A 152 25.78 -33.99 -7.03
C ALA A 152 27.27 -34.05 -6.69
N LYS A 153 27.75 -33.21 -5.76
CA LYS A 153 29.14 -33.21 -5.30
C LYS A 153 29.56 -34.56 -4.71
N LYS A 154 28.74 -35.15 -3.84
CA LYS A 154 29.01 -36.48 -3.27
C LYS A 154 29.09 -37.55 -4.35
N ASN A 155 28.19 -37.52 -5.32
CA ASN A 155 28.19 -38.47 -6.43
C ASN A 155 29.47 -38.34 -7.29
N PHE A 156 29.88 -37.12 -7.60
CA PHE A 156 31.15 -36.88 -8.32
C PHE A 156 32.37 -37.38 -7.54
N GLU A 157 32.44 -37.10 -6.23
CA GLU A 157 33.53 -37.59 -5.37
C GLU A 157 33.59 -39.12 -5.36
N THR A 158 32.43 -39.77 -5.28
CA THR A 158 32.30 -41.24 -5.29
C THR A 158 32.84 -41.81 -6.60
N ILE A 159 32.32 -41.33 -7.74
CA ILE A 159 32.74 -41.76 -9.09
C ILE A 159 34.23 -41.48 -9.32
N GLN A 160 34.74 -40.32 -8.89
CA GLN A 160 36.17 -40.02 -9.01
C GLN A 160 37.03 -40.97 -8.19
N SER A 161 36.61 -41.31 -6.96
CA SER A 161 37.32 -42.25 -6.11
C SER A 161 37.34 -43.67 -6.69
N GLU A 162 36.23 -44.10 -7.28
CA GLU A 162 36.11 -45.38 -7.96
C GLU A 162 37.00 -45.42 -9.19
N ASN A 163 36.88 -44.44 -10.09
CA ASN A 163 37.70 -44.33 -11.30
C ASN A 163 39.20 -44.29 -10.97
N ARG A 164 39.59 -43.60 -9.88
CA ARG A 164 40.98 -43.60 -9.40
C ARG A 164 41.43 -45.01 -9.01
N LYS A 165 40.62 -45.76 -8.26
CA LYS A 165 40.97 -47.12 -7.79
C LYS A 165 40.96 -48.16 -8.90
N THR A 166 39.97 -48.13 -9.79
CA THR A 166 39.70 -49.20 -10.76
C THR A 166 40.45 -49.03 -12.08
N LEU A 167 40.51 -47.82 -12.62
CA LEU A 167 41.09 -47.55 -13.93
C LEU A 167 42.49 -46.93 -13.82
N TYR A 168 42.64 -45.88 -13.01
CA TYR A 168 43.90 -45.15 -12.92
C TYR A 168 44.99 -45.97 -12.23
N ASN A 169 44.79 -46.36 -10.96
CA ASN A 169 45.82 -47.04 -10.16
C ASN A 169 46.24 -48.39 -10.75
N LYS A 170 45.33 -49.14 -11.39
CA LYS A 170 45.65 -50.45 -12.00
C LYS A 170 46.41 -50.35 -13.32
N ARG A 171 46.24 -49.25 -14.07
CA ARG A 171 46.88 -49.05 -15.38
C ARG A 171 48.08 -48.10 -15.32
N ARG A 172 48.33 -47.48 -14.16
CA ARG A 172 49.44 -46.56 -13.95
C ARG A 172 50.76 -47.34 -14.00
N LYS A 173 51.66 -46.95 -14.89
CA LYS A 173 53.05 -47.37 -14.84
C LYS A 173 53.76 -46.60 -13.74
N ASP A 174 54.66 -47.26 -13.03
CA ASP A 174 55.51 -46.59 -12.05
C ASP A 174 56.31 -45.47 -12.72
N LYS A 175 56.57 -44.42 -11.94
CA LYS A 175 57.36 -43.29 -12.41
C LYS A 175 58.74 -43.83 -12.80
N LEU A 176 59.23 -43.41 -13.96
CA LEU A 176 60.63 -43.65 -14.32
C LEU A 176 61.49 -42.91 -13.28
N ASN A 177 62.26 -43.66 -12.49
CA ASN A 177 63.22 -43.09 -11.54
C ASN A 177 64.48 -42.69 -12.32
N VAL A 178 64.48 -41.46 -12.82
CA VAL A 178 65.61 -40.86 -13.53
C VAL A 178 66.54 -40.23 -12.49
N GLN A 179 67.83 -40.56 -12.52
CA GLN A 179 68.84 -39.91 -11.67
C GLN A 179 69.54 -38.78 -12.45
N GLU A 180 70.17 -37.85 -11.74
CA GLU A 180 70.95 -36.79 -12.37
C GLU A 180 72.09 -37.41 -13.21
N GLY A 181 72.05 -37.18 -14.53
CA GLY A 181 73.01 -37.70 -15.50
C GLY A 181 72.42 -38.63 -16.57
N ASP A 182 71.19 -39.11 -16.39
CA ASP A 182 70.53 -39.98 -17.37
C ASP A 182 70.02 -39.19 -18.60
N LEU A 183 70.27 -39.72 -19.81
CA LEU A 183 69.76 -39.19 -21.07
C LEU A 183 68.39 -39.80 -21.40
N VAL A 184 67.35 -38.99 -21.38
CA VAL A 184 65.96 -39.42 -21.70
C VAL A 184 65.51 -38.77 -23.01
N ALA A 185 65.11 -39.59 -23.98
CA ALA A 185 64.55 -39.10 -25.24
C ALA A 185 63.07 -38.75 -25.08
N ILE A 186 62.73 -37.47 -25.28
CA ILE A 186 61.35 -36.99 -25.35
C ILE A 186 60.93 -37.06 -26.82
N LYS A 187 59.78 -37.69 -27.07
CA LYS A 187 59.20 -37.83 -28.41
C LYS A 187 58.08 -36.82 -28.62
#